data_AF-A0A8B6DTN2-F1
#
_entry.id   AF-A0A8B6DTN2-F1
#
_cell.length_a   1.000
_cell.length_b   1.000
_cell.length_c   1.000
_cell.angle_alpha   90.00
_cell.angle_beta   90.00
_cell.angle_gamma   90.00
#
_symmetry.space_group_name_H-M   'P 1'
#
loop_
_entity.id
_entity.type
_entity.pdbx_description
1 polymer ?
#
loop_
_entity_poly.entity_id
_entity_poly.type
_entity_poly.pdbx_seq_one_letter_code
_entity_poly.pdbx_strand_id
1 'polypeptide(L)'
;MLSYIVVNGNWADWTTWTSCSLSCGSGSQSRSRACSNPAPANNGLDCSGAGSETKTCTLIACPIDGQWSNWVSWGTCSVTCASGTQTRQRQCDNPTPQHSGQVCSGSSTDSKTCTQVTCPIDGNWGSWASWGSCSVTCASGTETRQRLCDSPAAQHNGQDCSGSGTDTQTCTKVTCPIDGNWGSWASWGTCSVTCASGTETRQRQCDSPAVQHNGQDCSGSGTETQTCTKVACPIDGNWGSWASWGTCSVSCASGTETRQRQCDSPAPQHSGQSCSGSGTDTQTCTQVPCPGMSYNNFGICSYENIY
;
A
#
# COMPACT_ATOMS: atom_id res chain seq x y z
N MET A 1 -145.97 24.95 41.60
CA MET A 1 -144.57 24.86 42.09
C MET A 1 -143.97 23.64 41.40
N LEU A 2 -142.97 23.84 40.53
CA LEU A 2 -142.43 22.77 39.68
C LEU A 2 -141.67 21.75 40.54
N SER A 3 -142.09 20.48 40.52
CA SER A 3 -141.36 19.37 41.14
C SER A 3 -140.18 18.99 40.23
N TYR A 4 -138.98 19.45 40.57
CA TYR A 4 -137.76 19.06 39.87
C TYR A 4 -137.33 17.64 40.31
N ILE A 5 -137.21 16.72 39.36
CA ILE A 5 -136.70 15.36 39.61
C ILE A 5 -135.21 15.47 39.94
N VAL A 6 -134.81 14.91 41.09
CA VAL A 6 -133.40 14.75 41.48
C VAL A 6 -132.77 13.72 40.54
N VAL A 7 -131.71 14.11 39.82
CA VAL A 7 -130.97 13.22 38.93
C VAL A 7 -129.59 13.00 39.50
N ASN A 8 -129.31 11.79 39.99
CA ASN A 8 -127.98 11.40 40.42
C ASN A 8 -127.10 11.17 39.20
N GLY A 9 -125.85 11.63 39.27
CA GLY A 9 -124.88 11.45 38.20
C GLY A 9 -124.55 9.99 37.97
N ASN A 10 -124.44 9.59 36.71
CA ASN A 10 -123.82 8.33 36.34
C ASN A 10 -122.67 8.56 35.34
N TRP A 11 -121.64 7.73 35.49
CA TRP A 11 -120.46 7.78 34.64
C TRP A 11 -120.84 7.43 33.19
N ALA A 12 -120.36 8.24 32.25
CA ALA A 12 -120.27 7.84 30.85
C ALA A 12 -119.21 6.74 30.67
N ASP A 13 -119.21 6.10 29.50
CA ASP A 13 -118.19 5.11 29.16
C ASP A 13 -116.78 5.70 29.24
N TRP A 14 -115.83 4.86 29.60
CA TRP A 14 -114.41 5.24 29.59
C TRP A 14 -113.96 5.59 28.17
N THR A 15 -113.13 6.62 28.03
CA THR A 15 -112.38 6.83 26.79
C THR A 15 -111.47 5.64 26.50
N THR A 16 -111.02 5.53 25.25
CA THR A 16 -109.89 4.64 24.92
C THR A 16 -108.65 5.07 25.72
N TRP A 17 -107.76 4.11 25.99
CA TRP A 17 -106.47 4.41 26.59
C TRP A 17 -105.65 5.30 25.66
N THR A 18 -104.97 6.30 26.22
CA THR A 18 -103.97 7.07 25.48
C THR A 18 -102.85 6.17 24.97
N SER A 19 -102.05 6.67 24.02
CA SER A 19 -100.74 6.08 23.73
C SER A 19 -99.89 6.03 25.01
N CYS A 20 -98.94 5.08 25.04
CA CYS A 20 -97.99 4.99 26.16
C CYS A 20 -97.21 6.32 26.26
N SER A 21 -97.00 6.81 27.48
CA SER A 21 -96.31 8.08 27.72
C SER A 21 -94.84 8.08 27.29
N LEU A 22 -94.26 6.90 27.13
CA LEU A 22 -92.91 6.69 26.62
C LEU A 22 -92.96 5.89 25.32
N SER A 23 -91.95 6.05 24.47
CA SER A 23 -91.76 5.29 23.24
C SER A 23 -91.01 3.96 23.46
N CYS A 24 -90.40 3.77 24.63
CA CYS A 24 -89.67 2.58 25.04
C CYS A 24 -89.69 2.44 26.58
N GLY A 25 -89.35 1.27 27.11
CA GLY A 25 -89.30 1.02 28.54
C GLY A 25 -90.67 1.01 29.23
N SER A 26 -90.71 1.37 30.51
CA SER A 26 -91.93 1.36 31.31
C SER A 26 -92.55 2.76 31.40
N GLY A 27 -93.68 2.96 30.73
CA GLY A 27 -94.45 4.20 30.75
C GLY A 27 -95.84 4.00 31.36
N SER A 28 -96.70 5.01 31.19
CA SER A 28 -98.08 4.99 31.65
C SER A 28 -99.06 5.33 30.53
N GLN A 29 -100.25 4.74 30.57
CA GLN A 29 -101.40 5.13 29.76
C GLN A 29 -102.51 5.57 30.70
N SER A 30 -103.29 6.56 30.28
CA SER A 30 -104.43 7.04 31.05
C SER A 30 -105.71 6.98 30.22
N ARG A 31 -106.85 6.85 30.91
CA ARG A 31 -108.19 7.04 30.33
C ARG A 31 -109.06 7.80 31.32
N SER A 32 -110.07 8.49 30.83
CA SER A 32 -110.99 9.27 31.66
C SER A 32 -112.45 8.95 31.31
N ARG A 33 -113.36 9.29 32.22
CA ARG A 33 -114.81 9.21 32.01
C ARG A 33 -115.45 10.45 32.62
N ALA A 34 -116.48 10.98 31.97
CA ALA A 34 -117.19 12.15 32.44
C ALA A 34 -118.45 11.74 33.22
N CYS A 35 -118.79 12.47 34.29
CA CYS A 35 -120.04 12.26 35.02
C CYS A 35 -121.20 12.92 34.27
N SER A 36 -121.59 12.32 33.14
CA SER A 36 -122.48 12.96 32.17
C SER A 36 -123.58 12.08 31.60
N ASN A 37 -123.72 10.82 32.03
CA ASN A 37 -124.72 9.89 31.48
C ASN A 37 -125.64 9.25 32.54
N PRO A 38 -126.57 10.00 33.18
CA PRO A 38 -126.80 11.44 33.03
C PRO A 38 -125.91 12.27 33.98
N ALA A 39 -125.77 13.57 33.70
CA ALA A 39 -125.10 14.51 34.61
C ALA A 39 -125.95 14.80 35.87
N PRO A 40 -125.35 15.02 37.06
CA PRO A 40 -126.09 15.40 38.26
C PRO A 40 -126.89 16.69 38.06
N ALA A 41 -128.17 16.70 38.43
CA ALA A 41 -129.03 17.88 38.35
C ALA A 41 -130.01 17.93 39.54
N ASN A 42 -130.44 19.15 39.90
CA ASN A 42 -131.41 19.39 40.98
C ASN A 42 -130.99 18.78 42.33
N ASN A 43 -129.77 19.10 42.81
CA ASN A 43 -129.16 18.57 44.04
C ASN A 43 -128.93 17.04 44.06
N GLY A 44 -128.81 16.39 42.91
CA GLY A 44 -128.41 14.98 42.82
C GLY A 44 -126.96 14.74 43.23
N LEU A 45 -126.67 13.51 43.69
CA LEU A 45 -125.33 13.11 44.09
C LEU A 45 -124.39 13.07 42.89
N ASP A 46 -123.15 13.52 43.11
CA ASP A 46 -122.08 13.41 42.12
C ASP A 46 -121.63 11.94 41.95
N CYS A 47 -120.98 11.64 40.84
CA CYS A 47 -120.49 10.29 40.58
C CYS A 47 -119.43 9.88 41.61
N SER A 48 -119.58 8.68 42.19
CA SER A 48 -118.61 8.13 43.15
C SER A 48 -117.49 7.35 42.45
N GLY A 49 -116.26 7.47 42.97
CA GLY A 49 -115.05 6.85 42.42
C GLY A 49 -114.22 7.79 41.52
N ALA A 50 -113.09 7.29 41.02
CA ALA A 50 -112.19 8.11 40.20
C ALA A 50 -112.76 8.33 38.78
N GLY A 51 -112.67 9.58 38.31
CA GLY A 51 -112.97 9.97 36.92
C GLY A 51 -111.81 9.71 35.94
N SER A 52 -110.65 9.30 36.45
CA SER A 52 -109.47 8.92 35.68
C SER A 52 -108.86 7.62 36.20
N GLU A 53 -108.27 6.87 35.30
CA GLU A 53 -107.53 5.66 35.61
C GLU A 53 -106.20 5.68 34.85
N THR A 54 -105.13 5.22 35.50
CA THR A 54 -103.80 5.10 34.92
C THR A 54 -103.29 3.68 35.12
N LYS A 55 -102.69 3.11 34.07
CA LYS A 55 -102.01 1.81 34.14
C LYS A 55 -100.62 1.88 33.52
N THR A 56 -99.76 0.97 33.93
CA THR A 56 -98.42 0.82 33.36
C THR A 56 -98.49 0.14 31.99
N CYS A 57 -97.72 0.66 31.04
CA CYS A 57 -97.41 0.02 29.76
C CYS A 57 -95.92 -0.30 29.71
N THR A 58 -95.56 -1.51 29.30
CA THR A 58 -94.17 -1.92 29.09
C THR A 58 -93.95 -2.12 27.60
N LEU A 59 -93.09 -1.29 27.03
CA LEU A 59 -92.66 -1.37 25.64
C LEU A 59 -91.29 -2.04 25.53
N ILE A 60 -90.75 -2.14 24.31
CA ILE A 60 -89.38 -2.61 24.09
C ILE A 60 -88.39 -1.79 24.93
N ALA A 61 -87.33 -2.44 25.41
CA ALA A 61 -86.28 -1.78 26.19
C ALA A 61 -85.72 -0.55 25.44
N CYS A 62 -85.42 0.52 26.18
CA CYS A 62 -84.90 1.73 25.57
C CYS A 62 -83.49 1.52 25.01
N PRO A 63 -83.16 2.14 23.86
CA PRO A 63 -81.81 2.15 23.33
C PRO A 63 -80.82 2.69 24.38
N ILE A 64 -79.70 1.97 24.54
CA ILE A 64 -78.57 2.42 25.37
C ILE A 64 -77.42 2.69 24.41
N ASP A 65 -77.10 3.96 24.22
CA ASP A 65 -76.00 4.38 23.37
C ASP A 65 -74.66 4.02 24.03
N GLY A 66 -73.72 3.52 23.22
CA GLY A 66 -72.40 3.19 23.70
C GLY A 66 -71.61 4.43 24.07
N GLN A 67 -70.74 4.29 25.07
CA GLN A 67 -69.78 5.33 25.43
C GLN A 67 -68.37 4.76 25.49
N TRP A 68 -67.41 5.60 25.14
CA TRP A 68 -66.01 5.26 25.13
C TRP A 68 -65.50 4.93 26.53
N SER A 69 -64.71 3.86 26.63
CA SER A 69 -63.82 3.61 27.75
C SER A 69 -62.80 4.74 27.90
N ASN A 70 -62.13 4.79 29.04
CA ASN A 70 -60.90 5.56 29.15
C ASN A 70 -59.87 5.02 28.15
N TRP A 71 -59.03 5.92 27.64
CA TRP A 71 -57.87 5.53 26.86
C TRP A 71 -56.92 4.68 27.70
N VAL A 72 -56.41 3.60 27.14
CA VAL A 72 -55.26 2.90 27.72
C VAL A 72 -54.01 3.80 27.66
N SER A 73 -53.01 3.50 28.49
CA SER A 73 -51.72 4.20 28.44
C SER A 73 -51.08 4.08 27.06
N TRP A 74 -50.29 5.08 26.70
CA TRP A 74 -49.52 5.08 25.45
C TRP A 74 -48.58 3.87 25.38
N GLY A 75 -48.57 3.17 24.25
CA GLY A 75 -47.58 2.14 23.96
C GLY A 75 -46.15 2.69 23.84
N THR A 76 -45.18 1.79 23.67
CA THR A 76 -43.79 2.19 23.38
C THR A 76 -43.69 2.93 22.06
N CYS A 77 -42.62 3.70 21.88
CA CYS A 77 -42.33 4.32 20.59
C CYS A 77 -42.07 3.22 19.55
N SER A 78 -42.57 3.41 18.32
CA SER A 78 -42.39 2.46 17.21
C SER A 78 -40.93 2.27 16.77
N VAL A 79 -40.04 3.16 17.20
CA VAL A 79 -38.61 3.16 16.89
C VAL A 79 -37.81 3.33 18.17
N THR A 80 -36.57 2.86 18.14
CA THR A 80 -35.58 3.05 19.21
C THR A 80 -34.71 4.29 19.00
N CYS A 81 -34.72 4.86 17.79
CA CYS A 81 -33.99 6.07 17.41
C CYS A 81 -34.80 6.87 16.36
N ALA A 82 -34.51 8.17 16.24
CA ALA A 82 -35.24 9.13 15.40
C ALA A 82 -36.73 9.30 15.78
N SER A 83 -37.52 9.85 14.86
CA SER A 83 -38.94 10.11 15.08
C SER A 83 -39.78 8.88 14.76
N GLY A 84 -40.62 8.46 15.71
CA GLY A 84 -41.60 7.39 15.53
C GLY A 84 -42.97 7.78 16.06
N THR A 85 -43.81 6.77 16.30
CA THR A 85 -45.19 6.95 16.74
C THR A 85 -45.47 6.10 17.98
N GLN A 86 -46.17 6.66 18.96
CA GLN A 86 -46.83 5.92 20.03
C GLN A 86 -48.31 5.83 19.71
N THR A 87 -48.90 4.67 19.98
CA THR A 87 -50.34 4.43 19.79
C THR A 87 -51.00 4.11 21.12
N ARG A 88 -52.26 4.50 21.27
CA ARG A 88 -53.15 4.05 22.35
C ARG A 88 -54.54 3.74 21.81
N GLN A 89 -55.30 2.96 22.56
CA GLN A 89 -56.63 2.51 22.16
C GLN A 89 -57.67 2.72 23.27
N ARG A 90 -58.93 2.75 22.87
CA ARG A 90 -60.11 2.76 23.75
C ARG A 90 -61.19 1.88 23.13
N GLN A 91 -62.10 1.37 23.95
CA GLN A 91 -63.18 0.48 23.52
C GLN A 91 -64.54 1.16 23.71
N CYS A 92 -65.53 0.78 22.93
CA CYS A 92 -66.90 1.29 23.06
C CYS A 92 -67.71 0.39 24.01
N ASP A 93 -67.31 0.37 25.29
CA ASP A 93 -67.82 -0.60 26.26
C ASP A 93 -68.25 0.01 27.61
N ASN A 94 -68.24 1.34 27.77
CA ASN A 94 -68.51 2.01 29.04
C ASN A 94 -69.68 3.03 29.00
N PRO A 95 -70.93 2.64 28.66
CA PRO A 95 -71.40 1.26 28.51
C PRO A 95 -71.31 0.75 27.07
N THR A 96 -71.48 -0.57 26.89
CA THR A 96 -71.62 -1.18 25.56
C THR A 96 -73.00 -0.84 24.96
N PRO A 97 -73.10 -0.50 23.66
CA PRO A 97 -74.39 -0.26 23.01
C PRO A 97 -75.36 -1.44 23.19
N GLN A 98 -76.59 -1.17 23.61
CA GLN A 98 -77.64 -2.18 23.78
C GLN A 98 -78.97 -1.68 23.21
N HIS A 99 -79.88 -2.62 22.92
CA HIS A 99 -81.25 -2.31 22.47
C HIS A 99 -81.32 -1.35 21.26
N SER A 100 -80.47 -1.58 20.27
CA SER A 100 -80.33 -0.73 19.07
C SER A 100 -79.85 0.70 19.34
N GLY A 101 -79.16 0.92 20.47
CA GLY A 101 -78.43 2.16 20.75
C GLY A 101 -77.28 2.40 19.78
N GLN A 102 -76.90 3.67 19.65
CA GLN A 102 -75.84 4.11 18.75
C GLN A 102 -74.48 3.56 19.19
N VAL A 103 -73.64 3.20 18.22
CA VAL A 103 -72.23 2.91 18.47
C VAL A 103 -71.46 4.22 18.76
N CYS A 104 -70.32 4.11 19.42
CA CYS A 104 -69.52 5.27 19.74
C CYS A 104 -68.99 5.97 18.47
N SER A 105 -69.19 7.28 18.40
CA SER A 105 -68.66 8.10 17.31
C SER A 105 -67.19 8.49 17.56
N GLY A 106 -66.37 8.40 16.52
CA GLY A 106 -64.94 8.77 16.54
C GLY A 106 -63.98 7.57 16.49
N SER A 107 -62.67 7.84 16.53
CA SER A 107 -61.66 6.79 16.44
C SER A 107 -61.50 6.03 17.76
N SER A 108 -61.33 4.70 17.68
CA SER A 108 -60.91 3.84 18.80
C SER A 108 -59.40 3.83 19.02
N THR A 109 -58.64 4.46 18.12
CA THR A 109 -57.18 4.53 18.15
C THR A 109 -56.71 5.98 18.07
N ASP A 110 -55.69 6.31 18.85
CA ASP A 110 -55.03 7.61 18.85
C ASP A 110 -53.52 7.41 18.72
N SER A 111 -52.86 8.35 18.05
CA SER A 111 -51.46 8.28 17.67
C SER A 111 -50.78 9.61 17.91
N LYS A 112 -49.58 9.59 18.49
CA LYS A 112 -48.75 10.78 18.66
C LYS A 112 -47.30 10.51 18.27
N THR A 113 -46.61 11.56 17.85
CA THR A 113 -45.17 11.49 17.57
C THR A 113 -44.37 11.32 18.85
N CYS A 114 -43.34 10.47 18.79
CA CYS A 114 -42.29 10.36 19.79
C CYS A 114 -40.94 10.59 19.12
N THR A 115 -40.02 11.26 19.82
CA THR A 115 -38.65 11.49 19.34
C THR A 115 -37.69 10.75 20.25
N GLN A 116 -36.90 9.86 19.65
CA GLN A 116 -35.82 9.15 20.31
C GLN A 116 -34.47 9.79 19.98
N VAL A 117 -33.40 9.22 20.54
CA VAL A 117 -32.01 9.58 20.22
C VAL A 117 -31.75 9.46 18.71
N THR A 118 -30.76 10.18 18.19
CA THR A 118 -30.37 10.06 16.78
C THR A 118 -29.90 8.64 16.47
N CYS A 119 -30.29 8.10 15.31
CA CYS A 119 -29.90 6.76 14.91
C CYS A 119 -28.39 6.66 14.65
N PRO A 120 -27.75 5.52 14.98
CA PRO A 120 -26.41 5.21 14.53
C PRO A 120 -26.31 5.30 13.00
N ILE A 121 -25.23 5.91 12.52
CA ILE A 121 -24.89 5.95 11.10
C ILE A 121 -23.58 5.18 10.98
N ASP A 122 -23.65 4.00 10.36
CA ASP A 122 -22.47 3.18 10.12
C ASP A 122 -21.59 3.81 9.03
N GLY A 123 -20.29 3.76 9.25
CA GLY A 123 -19.28 4.25 8.33
C GLY A 123 -19.21 3.40 7.07
N ASN A 124 -18.98 4.05 5.94
CA ASN A 124 -18.73 3.38 4.68
C ASN A 124 -17.55 4.00 3.94
N TRP A 125 -16.84 3.15 3.20
CA TRP A 125 -15.62 3.53 2.52
C TRP A 125 -15.89 4.55 1.43
N GLY A 126 -15.10 5.62 1.44
CA GLY A 126 -14.95 6.51 0.29
C GLY A 126 -14.20 5.84 -0.85
N SER A 127 -14.09 6.58 -1.96
CA SER A 127 -13.33 6.13 -3.12
C SER A 127 -11.85 5.96 -2.77
N TRP A 128 -11.20 5.00 -3.40
CA TRP A 128 -9.74 4.89 -3.34
C TRP A 128 -9.08 6.11 -3.96
N ALA A 129 -8.07 6.64 -3.29
CA ALA A 129 -7.11 7.55 -3.90
C ALA A 129 -6.36 6.84 -5.05
N SER A 130 -5.76 7.64 -5.92
CA SER A 130 -4.82 7.14 -6.92
C SER A 130 -3.64 6.42 -6.26
N TRP A 131 -3.05 5.48 -6.99
CA TRP A 131 -1.79 4.85 -6.58
C TRP A 131 -0.70 5.91 -6.40
N GLY A 132 0.04 5.81 -5.29
CA GLY A 132 1.25 6.58 -5.07
C GLY A 132 2.38 6.14 -6.02
N SER A 133 3.52 6.80 -5.91
CA SER A 133 4.71 6.41 -6.66
C SER A 133 5.23 5.03 -6.22
N CYS A 134 5.83 4.31 -7.16
CA CYS A 134 6.57 3.09 -6.86
C CYS A 134 7.70 3.36 -5.87
N SER A 135 7.91 2.46 -4.90
CA SER A 135 8.92 2.58 -3.85
C SER A 135 10.37 2.55 -4.35
N VAL A 136 10.56 2.17 -5.61
CA VAL A 136 11.86 2.08 -6.28
C VAL A 136 11.80 2.78 -7.64
N THR A 137 12.96 3.24 -8.08
CA THR A 137 13.13 3.82 -9.43
C THR A 137 13.46 2.75 -10.48
N CYS A 138 13.91 1.57 -10.05
CA CYS A 138 14.29 0.44 -10.88
C CYS A 138 13.96 -0.89 -10.17
N ALA A 139 13.92 -1.99 -10.93
CA ALA A 139 13.50 -3.32 -10.49
C ALA A 139 12.06 -3.36 -9.93
N SER A 140 11.76 -4.37 -9.11
CA SER A 140 10.43 -4.58 -8.52
C SER A 140 10.34 -3.86 -7.18
N GLY A 141 9.29 -3.07 -7.00
CA GLY A 141 8.95 -2.44 -5.73
C GLY A 141 7.45 -2.51 -5.48
N THR A 142 6.97 -1.61 -4.63
CA THR A 142 5.55 -1.53 -4.26
C THR A 142 5.02 -0.12 -4.40
N GLU A 143 3.76 0.02 -4.77
CA GLU A 143 3.01 1.26 -4.68
C GLU A 143 1.79 1.05 -3.79
N THR A 144 1.36 2.13 -3.13
CA THR A 144 0.31 2.09 -2.12
C THR A 144 -0.74 3.13 -2.45
N ARG A 145 -2.01 2.80 -2.20
CA ARG A 145 -3.13 3.74 -2.22
C ARG A 145 -3.92 3.64 -0.93
N GLN A 146 -4.67 4.68 -0.63
CA GLN A 146 -5.47 4.77 0.59
C GLN A 146 -6.92 5.18 0.29
N ARG A 147 -7.83 4.85 1.19
CA ARG A 147 -9.22 5.31 1.20
C ARG A 147 -9.60 5.69 2.63
N LEU A 148 -10.57 6.58 2.77
CA LEU A 148 -11.05 7.05 4.06
C LEU A 148 -12.43 6.49 4.35
N CYS A 149 -12.77 6.31 5.63
CA CYS A 149 -14.11 5.93 6.06
C CYS A 149 -14.97 7.19 6.19
N ASP A 150 -15.38 7.76 5.07
CA ASP A 150 -16.00 9.10 5.02
C ASP A 150 -17.25 9.18 4.14
N SER A 151 -17.73 8.06 3.60
CA SER A 151 -18.83 8.03 2.60
C SER A 151 -20.02 7.12 2.99
N PRO A 152 -20.68 7.32 4.14
CA PRO A 152 -20.45 8.39 5.12
C PRO A 152 -19.44 8.00 6.21
N ALA A 153 -18.99 8.97 7.01
CA ALA A 153 -18.26 8.68 8.24
C ALA A 153 -19.21 8.12 9.32
N ALA A 154 -18.69 7.26 10.20
CA ALA A 154 -19.45 6.73 11.31
C ALA A 154 -19.89 7.85 12.27
N GLN A 155 -21.18 7.90 12.62
CA GLN A 155 -21.75 8.89 13.53
C GLN A 155 -22.74 8.25 14.50
N HIS A 156 -23.02 8.92 15.62
CA HIS A 156 -24.04 8.51 16.59
C HIS A 156 -23.86 7.06 17.10
N ASN A 157 -22.60 6.67 17.37
CA ASN A 157 -22.21 5.30 17.75
C ASN A 157 -22.47 4.24 16.67
N GLY A 158 -22.51 4.63 15.41
CA GLY A 158 -22.44 3.70 14.28
C GLY A 158 -21.09 3.00 14.20
N GLN A 159 -21.08 1.87 13.52
CA GLN A 159 -19.88 1.06 13.35
C GLN A 159 -18.90 1.73 12.39
N ASP A 160 -17.60 1.60 12.67
CA ASP A 160 -16.55 2.06 11.74
C ASP A 160 -16.45 1.11 10.52
N CYS A 161 -15.79 1.56 9.45
CA CYS A 161 -15.64 0.79 8.24
C CYS A 161 -14.87 -0.53 8.48
N SER A 162 -15.44 -1.64 8.00
CA SER A 162 -14.75 -2.93 8.04
C SER A 162 -13.71 -3.08 6.91
N GLY A 163 -12.53 -3.63 7.24
CA GLY A 163 -11.45 -3.90 6.28
C GLY A 163 -10.31 -2.87 6.31
N SER A 164 -9.38 -2.99 5.36
CA SER A 164 -8.22 -2.09 5.28
C SER A 164 -8.55 -0.80 4.53
N GLY A 165 -8.09 0.33 5.08
CA GLY A 165 -8.05 1.64 4.39
C GLY A 165 -6.81 1.83 3.52
N THR A 166 -5.93 0.84 3.45
CA THR A 166 -4.68 0.86 2.67
C THR A 166 -4.61 -0.38 1.78
N ASP A 167 -4.19 -0.18 0.54
CA ASP A 167 -3.98 -1.24 -0.45
C ASP A 167 -2.59 -1.08 -1.06
N THR A 168 -1.88 -2.19 -1.26
CA THR A 168 -0.49 -2.22 -1.72
C THR A 168 -0.36 -3.25 -2.83
N GLN A 169 0.24 -2.84 -3.94
CA GLN A 169 0.49 -3.71 -5.08
C GLN A 169 1.95 -3.60 -5.55
N THR A 170 2.39 -4.61 -6.28
CA THR A 170 3.71 -4.64 -6.90
C THR A 170 3.74 -3.70 -8.10
N CYS A 171 4.80 -2.92 -8.22
CA CYS A 171 5.13 -2.13 -9.39
C CYS A 171 6.48 -2.59 -9.95
N THR A 172 6.56 -2.76 -11.27
CA THR A 172 7.79 -3.18 -11.97
C THR A 172 8.34 -2.00 -12.76
N LYS A 173 9.58 -1.63 -12.47
CA LYS A 173 10.36 -0.64 -13.22
C LYS A 173 11.43 -1.34 -14.06
N VAL A 174 12.16 -0.54 -14.84
CA VAL A 174 13.33 -1.00 -15.60
C VAL A 174 14.37 -1.62 -14.69
N THR A 175 15.19 -2.56 -15.18
CA THR A 175 16.24 -3.19 -14.38
C THR A 175 17.23 -2.15 -13.84
N CYS A 176 17.69 -2.34 -12.60
CA CYS A 176 18.64 -1.41 -11.98
C CYS A 176 20.00 -1.43 -12.69
N PRO A 177 20.67 -0.27 -12.79
CA PRO A 177 22.06 -0.20 -13.21
C PRO A 177 22.93 -1.09 -12.32
N ILE A 178 23.85 -1.83 -12.94
CA ILE A 178 24.88 -2.60 -12.24
C ILE A 178 26.21 -1.95 -12.58
N ASP A 179 26.79 -1.28 -11.60
CA ASP A 179 28.08 -0.63 -11.74
C ASP A 179 29.19 -1.68 -11.83
N GLY A 180 30.14 -1.43 -12.73
CA GLY A 180 31.29 -2.29 -12.93
C GLY A 180 32.25 -2.23 -11.76
N ASN A 181 32.86 -3.36 -11.44
CA ASN A 181 33.95 -3.40 -10.48
C ASN A 181 35.10 -4.28 -10.99
N TRP A 182 36.30 -3.93 -10.55
CA TRP A 182 37.52 -4.56 -11.02
C TRP A 182 37.59 -6.03 -10.60
N GLY A 183 37.85 -6.89 -11.57
CA GLY A 183 38.30 -8.25 -11.34
C GLY A 183 39.71 -8.30 -10.76
N SER A 184 40.18 -9.52 -10.51
CA SER A 184 41.53 -9.74 -10.01
C SER A 184 42.58 -9.29 -11.04
N TRP A 185 43.70 -8.78 -10.56
CA TRP A 185 44.86 -8.54 -11.42
C TRP A 185 45.38 -9.85 -12.01
N ALA A 186 45.67 -9.84 -13.30
CA ALA A 186 46.50 -10.86 -13.92
C ALA A 186 47.90 -10.89 -13.27
N SER A 187 48.61 -12.00 -13.44
CA SER A 187 50.03 -12.07 -13.10
C SER A 187 50.83 -11.03 -13.90
N TRP A 188 51.96 -10.61 -13.35
CA TRP A 188 52.91 -9.74 -14.06
C TRP A 188 53.37 -10.40 -15.36
N GLY A 189 53.38 -9.62 -16.43
CA GLY A 189 53.98 -10.01 -17.71
C GLY A 189 55.49 -10.17 -17.59
N THR A 190 56.14 -10.56 -18.68
CA THR A 190 57.61 -10.64 -18.72
C THR A 190 58.23 -9.24 -18.68
N CYS A 191 59.40 -9.14 -18.05
CA CYS A 191 60.21 -7.93 -18.08
C CYS A 191 60.55 -7.52 -19.52
N SER A 192 60.48 -6.23 -19.83
CA SER A 192 60.72 -5.67 -21.17
C SER A 192 62.16 -5.84 -21.67
N VAL A 193 63.08 -6.19 -20.76
CA VAL A 193 64.49 -6.42 -21.04
C VAL A 193 64.93 -7.77 -20.46
N THR A 194 65.97 -8.34 -21.06
CA THR A 194 66.61 -9.56 -20.55
C THR A 194 67.73 -9.27 -19.56
N CYS A 195 68.23 -8.03 -19.53
CA CYS A 195 69.29 -7.55 -18.66
C CYS A 195 69.08 -6.08 -18.28
N ALA A 196 69.71 -5.62 -17.20
CA ALA A 196 69.52 -4.30 -16.58
C ALA A 196 68.08 -4.04 -16.11
N SER A 197 67.71 -2.76 -15.95
CA SER A 197 66.39 -2.34 -15.48
C SER A 197 65.42 -2.19 -16.65
N GLY A 198 64.26 -2.84 -16.55
CA GLY A 198 63.15 -2.67 -17.46
C GLY A 198 61.83 -2.52 -16.72
N THR A 199 60.73 -2.82 -17.41
CA THR A 199 59.38 -2.73 -16.87
C THR A 199 58.60 -4.01 -17.16
N GLU A 200 57.69 -4.34 -16.25
CA GLU A 200 56.69 -5.37 -16.47
C GLU A 200 55.31 -4.78 -16.20
N THR A 201 54.30 -5.31 -16.89
CA THR A 201 52.93 -4.78 -16.86
C THR A 201 51.98 -5.90 -16.53
N ARG A 202 50.94 -5.59 -15.75
CA ARG A 202 49.78 -6.46 -15.52
C ARG A 202 48.50 -5.71 -15.81
N GLN A 203 47.44 -6.47 -16.08
CA GLN A 203 46.12 -5.93 -16.42
C GLN A 203 45.03 -6.58 -15.58
N ARG A 204 43.90 -5.89 -15.43
CA ARG A 204 42.66 -6.39 -14.82
C ARG A 204 41.48 -5.97 -15.68
N GLN A 205 40.40 -6.72 -15.61
CA GLN A 205 39.18 -6.46 -16.38
C GLN A 205 38.08 -5.90 -15.48
N CYS A 206 37.19 -5.08 -16.04
CA CYS A 206 36.02 -4.54 -15.35
C CYS A 206 34.86 -5.53 -15.44
N ASP A 207 34.97 -6.66 -14.74
CA ASP A 207 34.08 -7.83 -14.92
C ASP A 207 33.57 -8.44 -13.61
N SER A 208 33.87 -7.84 -12.45
CA SER A 208 33.56 -8.42 -11.14
C SER A 208 32.77 -7.47 -10.22
N PRO A 209 31.54 -7.06 -10.61
CA PRO A 209 30.79 -7.50 -11.79
C PRO A 209 31.07 -6.65 -13.03
N ALA A 210 30.69 -7.15 -14.21
CA ALA A 210 30.68 -6.36 -15.45
C ALA A 210 29.57 -5.32 -15.42
N VAL A 211 29.79 -4.19 -16.08
CA VAL A 211 28.80 -3.12 -16.22
C VAL A 211 27.54 -3.64 -16.94
N GLN A 212 26.36 -3.45 -16.36
CA GLN A 212 25.08 -3.78 -17.00
C GLN A 212 24.03 -2.69 -16.77
N HIS A 213 22.99 -2.68 -17.62
CA HIS A 213 21.83 -1.80 -17.48
C HIS A 213 22.17 -0.31 -17.30
N ASN A 214 23.15 0.18 -18.07
CA ASN A 214 23.68 1.55 -17.98
C ASN A 214 24.31 1.90 -16.62
N GLY A 215 24.91 0.92 -15.94
CA GLY A 215 25.77 1.16 -14.78
C GLY A 215 27.04 1.95 -15.11
N GLN A 216 27.71 2.42 -14.08
CA GLN A 216 28.96 3.16 -14.20
C GLN A 216 30.12 2.21 -14.49
N ASP A 217 31.10 2.68 -15.26
CA ASP A 217 32.32 1.94 -15.55
C ASP A 217 33.28 1.94 -14.35
N CYS A 218 34.23 1.00 -14.32
CA CYS A 218 35.20 0.87 -13.25
C CYS A 218 36.06 2.14 -13.11
N SER A 219 36.19 2.61 -11.86
CA SER A 219 37.05 3.76 -11.55
C SER A 219 38.53 3.35 -11.43
N GLY A 220 39.41 4.08 -12.11
CA GLY A 220 40.87 3.90 -12.06
C GLY A 220 41.47 3.18 -13.27
N SER A 221 42.76 2.85 -13.21
CA SER A 221 43.44 2.17 -14.33
C SER A 221 43.20 0.66 -14.31
N GLY A 222 42.93 0.07 -15.48
CA GLY A 222 42.93 -1.38 -15.72
C GLY A 222 44.33 -1.95 -15.99
N THR A 223 45.36 -1.10 -15.99
CA THR A 223 46.76 -1.48 -16.26
C THR A 223 47.67 -0.92 -15.18
N GLU A 224 48.61 -1.74 -14.73
CA GLU A 224 49.65 -1.35 -13.78
C GLU A 224 51.01 -1.75 -14.35
N THR A 225 51.99 -0.86 -14.18
CA THR A 225 53.36 -1.08 -14.65
C THR A 225 54.31 -0.84 -13.49
N GLN A 226 55.25 -1.77 -13.31
CA GLN A 226 56.31 -1.64 -12.31
C GLN A 226 57.68 -1.92 -12.92
N THR A 227 58.72 -1.48 -12.20
CA THR A 227 60.11 -1.75 -12.59
C THR A 227 60.48 -3.20 -12.27
N CYS A 228 61.14 -3.86 -13.21
CA CYS A 228 61.77 -5.16 -13.02
C CYS A 228 63.28 -5.02 -13.22
N THR A 229 64.07 -5.62 -12.33
CA THR A 229 65.54 -5.58 -12.40
C THR A 229 66.06 -6.95 -12.78
N LYS A 230 66.81 -7.01 -13.88
CA LYS A 230 67.55 -8.19 -14.33
C LYS A 230 69.04 -8.02 -14.05
N VAL A 231 69.79 -9.08 -14.30
CA VAL A 231 71.26 -9.06 -14.20
C VAL A 231 71.85 -8.00 -15.13
N ALA A 232 73.01 -7.45 -14.80
CA ALA A 232 73.68 -6.48 -15.66
C ALA A 232 73.90 -7.04 -17.08
N CYS A 233 73.78 -6.17 -18.09
CA CYS A 233 73.93 -6.58 -19.48
C CYS A 233 75.35 -7.03 -19.79
N PRO A 234 75.53 -8.06 -20.64
CA PRO A 234 76.83 -8.42 -21.15
C PRO A 234 77.52 -7.21 -21.77
N ILE A 235 78.77 -6.96 -21.39
CA ILE A 235 79.63 -5.96 -22.01
C ILE A 235 80.70 -6.73 -22.76
N ASP A 236 80.59 -6.74 -24.08
CA ASP A 236 81.57 -7.41 -24.94
C ASP A 236 82.91 -6.69 -24.88
N GLY A 237 83.99 -7.46 -24.79
CA GLY A 237 85.34 -6.91 -24.75
C GLY A 237 85.76 -6.33 -26.08
N ASN A 238 86.50 -5.23 -26.02
CA ASN A 238 87.12 -4.65 -27.18
C ASN A 238 88.60 -4.36 -26.94
N TRP A 239 89.37 -4.44 -28.02
CA TRP A 239 90.82 -4.29 -27.97
C TRP A 239 91.21 -2.87 -27.57
N GLY A 240 92.10 -2.78 -26.58
CA GLY A 240 92.85 -1.55 -26.31
C GLY A 240 93.88 -1.26 -27.40
N SER A 241 94.53 -0.10 -27.27
CA SER A 241 95.61 0.31 -28.16
C SER A 241 96.77 -0.69 -28.13
N TRP A 242 97.42 -0.89 -29.27
CA TRP A 242 98.66 -1.66 -29.34
C TRP A 242 99.76 -0.99 -28.52
N ALA A 243 100.51 -1.79 -27.77
CA ALA A 243 101.79 -1.35 -27.22
C ALA A 243 102.78 -1.04 -28.35
N SER A 244 103.81 -0.25 -28.04
CA SER A 244 104.96 -0.08 -28.92
C SER A 244 105.61 -1.42 -29.27
N TRP A 245 106.26 -1.50 -30.42
CA TRP A 245 107.05 -2.67 -30.81
C TRP A 245 108.15 -2.95 -29.78
N GLY A 246 108.27 -4.22 -29.38
CA GLY A 246 109.39 -4.69 -28.56
C GLY A 246 110.72 -4.62 -29.31
N THR A 247 111.82 -4.94 -28.62
CA THR A 247 113.13 -5.05 -29.26
C THR A 247 113.17 -6.24 -30.22
N CYS A 248 113.94 -6.11 -31.30
CA CYS A 248 114.18 -7.20 -32.24
C CYS A 248 114.74 -8.44 -31.53
N SER A 249 114.28 -9.64 -31.90
CA SER A 249 114.69 -10.92 -31.31
C SER A 249 116.18 -11.26 -31.46
N VAL A 250 116.86 -10.55 -32.36
CA VAL A 250 118.28 -10.70 -32.65
C VAL A 250 118.95 -9.33 -32.55
N SER A 251 120.24 -9.34 -32.24
CA SER A 251 121.09 -8.13 -32.30
C SER A 251 121.69 -7.90 -33.69
N CYS A 252 121.55 -8.86 -34.61
CA CYS A 252 122.09 -8.78 -35.96
C CYS A 252 121.27 -9.64 -36.96
N ALA A 253 121.27 -9.27 -38.25
CA ALA A 253 120.48 -9.87 -39.33
C ALA A 253 118.95 -9.74 -39.16
N SER A 254 118.17 -10.59 -39.83
CA SER A 254 116.71 -10.58 -39.78
C SER A 254 116.20 -11.31 -38.54
N GLY A 255 115.39 -10.61 -37.74
CA GLY A 255 114.66 -11.19 -36.62
C GLY A 255 113.20 -10.78 -36.64
N THR A 256 112.54 -10.97 -35.52
CA THR A 256 111.14 -10.57 -35.33
C THR A 256 111.02 -9.66 -34.13
N GLU A 257 110.16 -8.65 -34.24
CA GLU A 257 109.70 -7.86 -33.11
C GLU A 257 108.21 -8.09 -32.91
N THR A 258 107.79 -8.01 -31.65
CA THR A 258 106.44 -8.37 -31.24
C THR A 258 105.84 -7.20 -30.48
N ARG A 259 104.56 -6.93 -30.72
CA ARG A 259 103.75 -6.02 -29.91
C ARG A 259 102.51 -6.75 -29.40
N GLN A 260 101.98 -6.27 -28.29
CA GLN A 260 100.79 -6.83 -27.65
C GLN A 260 99.74 -5.76 -27.43
N ARG A 261 98.48 -6.18 -27.39
CA ARG A 261 97.34 -5.36 -26.97
C ARG A 261 96.51 -6.15 -25.98
N GLN A 262 95.85 -5.45 -25.07
CA GLN A 262 94.99 -6.06 -24.06
C GLN A 262 93.53 -5.92 -24.45
N CYS A 263 92.71 -6.90 -24.05
CA CYS A 263 91.26 -6.85 -24.24
C CYS A 263 90.62 -6.10 -23.07
N ASP A 264 90.83 -4.78 -23.03
CA ASP A 264 90.54 -3.94 -21.86
C ASP A 264 89.81 -2.62 -22.18
N SER A 265 89.43 -2.39 -23.44
CA SER A 265 88.85 -1.12 -23.90
C SER A 265 87.48 -1.27 -24.60
N PRO A 266 86.44 -1.81 -23.92
CA PRO A 266 86.41 -2.24 -22.52
C PRO A 266 86.83 -3.70 -22.32
N ALA A 267 87.12 -4.10 -21.08
CA ALA A 267 87.27 -5.51 -20.73
C ALA A 267 85.91 -6.23 -20.78
N PRO A 268 85.83 -7.50 -21.20
CA PRO A 268 84.59 -8.26 -21.13
C PRO A 268 84.03 -8.30 -19.70
N GLN A 269 82.77 -7.92 -19.50
CA GLN A 269 82.09 -7.96 -18.20
C GLN A 269 80.72 -8.62 -18.34
N HIS A 270 80.18 -9.13 -17.23
CA HIS A 270 78.82 -9.70 -17.15
C HIS A 270 78.54 -10.80 -18.20
N SER A 271 79.52 -11.67 -18.44
CA SER A 271 79.48 -12.72 -19.47
C SER A 271 79.46 -12.20 -20.93
N GLY A 272 79.91 -10.98 -21.16
CA GLY A 272 80.18 -10.47 -22.51
C GLY A 272 81.27 -11.27 -23.22
N GLN A 273 81.23 -11.24 -24.55
CA GLN A 273 82.14 -11.96 -25.40
C GLN A 273 83.57 -11.45 -25.24
N SER A 274 84.55 -12.36 -25.29
CA SER A 274 85.97 -11.98 -25.33
C SER A 274 86.35 -11.37 -26.68
N CYS A 275 87.41 -10.56 -26.71
CA CYS A 275 87.88 -9.95 -27.94
C CYS A 275 88.21 -11.00 -29.01
N SER A 276 87.70 -10.80 -30.22
CA SER A 276 87.99 -11.68 -31.36
C SER A 276 89.31 -11.27 -32.04
N GLY A 277 90.14 -12.27 -32.41
CA GLY A 277 91.42 -12.08 -33.09
C GLY A 277 92.65 -12.21 -32.18
N SER A 278 93.86 -12.00 -32.73
CA SER A 278 95.11 -12.12 -31.96
C SER A 278 95.36 -10.87 -31.10
N GLY A 279 95.74 -11.09 -29.84
CA GLY A 279 96.29 -10.05 -28.94
C GLY A 279 97.79 -9.78 -29.15
N THR A 280 98.42 -10.54 -30.04
CA THR A 280 99.85 -10.44 -30.37
C THR A 280 100.03 -10.26 -31.86
N ASP A 281 100.87 -9.31 -32.25
CA ASP A 281 101.24 -9.05 -33.63
C ASP A 281 102.77 -9.13 -33.74
N THR A 282 103.24 -9.74 -34.82
CA THR A 282 104.66 -10.02 -35.04
C THR A 282 105.02 -9.59 -36.44
N GLN A 283 106.07 -8.76 -36.53
CA GLN A 283 106.61 -8.34 -37.81
C GLN A 283 108.11 -8.56 -37.86
N THR A 284 108.65 -8.56 -39.08
CA THR A 284 110.09 -8.69 -39.30
C THR A 284 110.79 -7.38 -38.96
N CYS A 285 111.88 -7.49 -38.18
CA CYS A 285 112.82 -6.40 -37.93
C CYS A 285 114.18 -6.75 -38.57
N THR A 286 114.86 -5.74 -39.10
CA THR A 286 116.17 -5.92 -39.74
C THR A 286 117.22 -5.18 -38.93
N GLN A 287 118.18 -5.94 -38.38
CA GLN A 287 119.35 -5.41 -37.70
C GLN A 287 120.58 -5.42 -38.61
N VAL A 288 121.65 -4.81 -38.13
CA VAL A 288 122.96 -4.83 -38.81
C VAL A 288 123.43 -6.27 -39.10
N PRO A 289 124.21 -6.53 -40.16
CA PRO A 289 124.73 -7.87 -40.45
C PRO A 289 125.55 -8.45 -39.28
N CYS A 290 125.42 -9.75 -39.01
CA CYS A 290 126.18 -10.38 -37.92
C CYS A 290 127.69 -10.41 -38.22
N PRO A 291 128.56 -10.22 -37.21
CA PRO A 291 130.00 -10.35 -37.39
C PRO A 291 130.35 -11.75 -37.92
N GLY A 292 131.01 -11.82 -39.07
CA GLY A 292 131.42 -13.08 -39.72
C GLY A 292 130.55 -13.54 -40.90
N MET A 293 129.50 -12.81 -41.30
CA MET A 293 128.73 -13.10 -42.51
C MET A 293 129.16 -12.20 -43.69
N SER A 294 129.85 -12.76 -44.69
CA SER A 294 130.14 -12.09 -45.96
C SER A 294 129.13 -12.51 -47.04
N TYR A 295 128.46 -11.54 -47.67
CA TYR A 295 127.62 -11.78 -48.83
C TYR A 295 128.51 -12.05 -50.07
N ASN A 296 128.43 -13.23 -50.65
CA ASN A 296 128.89 -13.47 -52.02
C ASN A 296 127.73 -13.26 -53.00
N ASN A 297 128.07 -12.89 -54.24
CA ASN A 297 127.21 -12.31 -55.30
C ASN A 297 126.03 -13.19 -55.81
N PHE A 298 125.60 -14.21 -55.05
CA PHE A 298 124.49 -15.13 -55.37
C PHE A 298 123.54 -15.45 -54.19
N GLY A 299 123.64 -14.80 -53.03
CA GLY A 299 122.53 -14.74 -52.05
C GLY A 299 122.17 -16.03 -51.29
N ILE A 300 123.13 -16.92 -50.98
CA ILE A 300 122.91 -18.10 -50.12
C ILE A 300 123.88 -18.03 -48.93
N CYS A 301 123.39 -18.28 -47.70
CA CYS A 301 124.17 -18.24 -46.46
C CYS A 301 124.91 -19.57 -46.20
N SER A 302 126.22 -19.52 -45.96
CA SER A 302 126.99 -20.62 -45.38
C SER A 302 128.07 -20.09 -44.42
N TYR A 303 128.20 -20.74 -43.26
CA TYR A 303 129.17 -20.39 -42.21
C TYR A 303 130.59 -20.78 -42.60
N GLU A 304 131.55 -19.86 -42.47
CA GLU A 304 132.98 -20.18 -42.41
C GLU A 304 133.60 -19.48 -41.19
N ASN A 305 134.26 -20.26 -40.32
CA ASN A 305 135.54 -19.92 -39.66
C ASN A 305 136.04 -21.19 -38.94
N ILE A 306 137.09 -21.84 -39.46
CA ILE A 306 138.52 -21.73 -39.12
C ILE A 306 138.89 -22.53 -37.84
N TYR A 307 139.51 -23.69 -38.10
CA TYR A 307 139.99 -24.82 -37.29
C TYR A 307 138.96 -25.77 -36.65
#